data_AF-A0A9X3WT98-F1
#
_entry.id   AF-A0A9X3WT98-F1
#
_cell.length_a   1.000
_cell.length_b   1.000
_cell.length_c   1.000
_cell.angle_alpha   90.00
_cell.angle_beta   90.00
_cell.angle_gamma   90.00
#
_symmetry.space_group_name_H-M   'P 1'
#
loop_
_entity.id
_entity.type
_entity.pdbx_description
1 polymer ?
#
loop_
_entity_poly.entity_id
_entity_poly.type
_entity_poly.pdbx_seq_one_letter_code
_entity_poly.pdbx_strand_id
1 'polypeptide(L)'
;MRDYQIGIVSEGPRDFDMLNEIIIHMLGENVRFLPLQPDLSATPGFGSFGAGWHGVRDWCQSIAEQGGLELLVNGVQGLDLLIIQLDGDVAREPDVNCFKGCPPAEDTVKELENWLLSYLKQPLPNKVIFIIPMDNLEAWVLAAYHKQHQLAPLHFECMNKPDELLTQSPYKLLKRKNNGKPNKTAKKYRDSLIPLVIEMWSDVTATCSQADKLDKNIKALMV
;
A
#
# COMPACT_ATOMS: atom_id res chain seq x y z
N MET A 1 17.85 -4.30 21.65
CA MET A 1 16.45 -4.22 21.19
C MET A 1 16.34 -5.22 20.04
N ARG A 2 15.24 -5.99 19.92
CA ARG A 2 15.07 -6.88 18.76
C ARG A 2 14.50 -6.08 17.61
N ASP A 3 14.84 -6.44 16.38
CA ASP A 3 14.24 -5.82 15.20
C ASP A 3 12.79 -6.27 15.03
N TYR A 4 11.92 -5.34 14.61
CA TYR A 4 10.56 -5.66 14.19
C TYR A 4 10.60 -6.48 12.90
N GLN A 5 9.88 -7.60 12.87
CA GLN A 5 9.73 -8.44 11.68
C GLN A 5 8.44 -8.05 10.95
N ILE A 6 8.56 -7.37 9.81
CA ILE A 6 7.40 -6.85 9.06
C ILE A 6 7.32 -7.55 7.71
N GLY A 7 6.23 -8.27 7.46
CA GLY A 7 5.92 -8.84 6.15
C GLY A 7 5.14 -7.85 5.29
N ILE A 8 5.48 -7.77 4.00
CA ILE A 8 4.72 -6.94 3.05
C ILE A 8 4.37 -7.76 1.81
N VAL A 9 3.09 -7.77 1.49
CA VAL A 9 2.49 -8.16 0.22
C VAL A 9 1.97 -6.88 -0.40
N SER A 10 2.44 -6.50 -1.57
CA SER A 10 2.02 -5.29 -2.28
C SER A 10 1.79 -5.57 -3.75
N GLU A 11 0.98 -4.72 -4.37
CA GLU A 11 0.63 -4.83 -5.79
C GLU A 11 1.87 -4.63 -6.70
N GLY A 12 2.71 -3.65 -6.34
CA GLY A 12 3.89 -3.31 -7.10
C GLY A 12 5.12 -3.01 -6.24
N PRO A 13 6.29 -2.92 -6.88
CA PRO A 13 7.55 -2.61 -6.20
C PRO A 13 7.66 -1.14 -5.80
N ARG A 14 6.79 -0.24 -6.29
CA ARG A 14 6.78 1.17 -5.86
C ARG A 14 5.98 1.33 -4.57
N ASP A 15 4.94 0.52 -4.42
CA ASP A 15 4.08 0.45 -3.25
C ASP A 15 4.86 -0.15 -2.07
N PHE A 16 5.62 -1.23 -2.32
CA PHE A 16 6.58 -1.75 -1.35
C PHE A 16 7.55 -0.66 -0.87
N ASP A 17 8.22 0.04 -1.79
CA ASP A 17 9.20 1.07 -1.43
C ASP A 17 8.56 2.18 -0.59
N MET A 18 7.35 2.62 -0.92
CA MET A 18 6.64 3.64 -0.16
C MET A 18 6.28 3.18 1.25
N LEU A 19 5.68 1.99 1.39
CA LEU A 19 5.33 1.43 2.69
C LEU A 19 6.56 1.18 3.57
N ASN A 20 7.61 0.59 2.99
CA ASN A 20 8.88 0.33 3.66
C ASN A 20 9.45 1.60 4.30
N GLU A 21 9.60 2.67 3.53
CA GLU A 21 10.22 3.92 4.01
C GLU A 21 9.33 4.66 5.01
N ILE A 22 8.00 4.60 4.88
CA ILE A 22 7.07 5.10 5.91
C ILE A 22 7.27 4.35 7.23
N ILE A 23 7.36 3.02 7.19
CA ILE A 23 7.53 2.19 8.39
C ILE A 23 8.89 2.44 9.04
N ILE A 24 9.97 2.57 8.25
CA ILE A 24 11.30 2.96 8.75
C ILE A 24 11.24 4.34 9.41
N HIS A 25 10.55 5.31 8.80
CA HIS A 25 10.37 6.63 9.39
C HIS A 25 9.70 6.55 10.78
N MET A 26 8.75 5.64 10.97
CA MET A 26 8.01 5.48 12.22
C MET A 26 8.75 4.68 13.30
N LEU A 27 9.39 3.56 12.92
CA LEU A 27 10.01 2.61 13.86
C LEU A 27 11.54 2.76 13.98
N GLY A 28 12.15 3.59 13.13
CA GLY A 28 13.60 3.70 12.98
C GLY A 28 14.19 2.52 12.19
N GLU A 29 15.52 2.36 12.28
CA GLU A 29 16.27 1.34 11.51
C GLU A 29 16.17 -0.08 12.09
N ASN A 30 15.51 -0.27 13.24
CA ASN A 30 15.34 -1.58 13.89
C ASN A 30 14.18 -2.38 13.28
N VAL A 31 14.12 -2.47 11.95
CA VAL A 31 13.06 -3.18 11.21
C VAL A 31 13.69 -4.09 10.18
N ARG A 32 13.24 -5.34 10.15
CA ARG A 32 13.56 -6.31 9.12
C ARG A 32 12.33 -6.60 8.29
N PHE A 33 12.40 -6.26 7.02
CA PHE A 33 11.33 -6.52 6.07
C PHE A 33 11.45 -7.89 5.42
N LEU A 34 10.30 -8.55 5.28
CA LEU A 34 10.12 -9.74 4.46
C LEU A 34 9.23 -9.37 3.26
N PRO A 35 9.80 -9.10 2.08
CA PRO A 35 9.03 -8.86 0.86
C PRO A 35 8.43 -10.19 0.39
N LEU A 36 7.16 -10.43 0.72
CA LEU A 36 6.46 -11.69 0.44
C LEU A 36 5.91 -11.72 -0.99
N GLN A 37 5.49 -10.57 -1.51
CA GLN A 37 5.05 -10.38 -2.89
C GLN A 37 5.07 -8.87 -3.20
N PRO A 38 5.70 -8.42 -4.30
CA PRO A 38 6.58 -9.19 -5.18
C PRO A 38 7.87 -9.63 -4.46
N ASP A 39 8.42 -10.78 -4.84
CA ASP A 39 9.76 -11.19 -4.39
C ASP A 39 10.83 -10.28 -5.03
N LEU A 40 11.55 -9.55 -4.18
CA LEU A 40 12.57 -8.58 -4.60
C LEU A 40 14.00 -9.17 -4.64
N SER A 41 14.15 -10.48 -4.37
CA SER A 41 15.44 -11.05 -3.95
C SER A 41 16.45 -11.44 -5.06
N ALA A 42 16.13 -11.39 -6.37
CA ALA A 42 17.15 -11.79 -7.36
C ALA A 42 17.07 -11.21 -8.79
N THR A 43 15.98 -10.58 -9.21
CA THR A 43 15.85 -10.02 -10.57
C THR A 43 14.79 -8.92 -10.57
N PRO A 44 14.80 -7.93 -11.48
CA PRO A 44 13.63 -7.07 -11.65
C PRO A 44 12.47 -7.96 -12.08
N GLY A 45 11.60 -8.31 -11.14
CA GLY A 45 10.58 -9.32 -11.31
C GLY A 45 9.45 -9.09 -10.32
N PHE A 46 8.30 -9.71 -10.58
CA PHE A 46 7.09 -9.53 -9.80
C PHE A 46 6.82 -10.71 -8.85
N GLY A 47 7.89 -11.38 -8.40
CA GLY A 47 7.79 -12.67 -7.68
C GLY A 47 7.20 -13.81 -8.51
N SER A 48 6.93 -14.93 -7.84
CA SER A 48 6.34 -16.13 -8.45
C SER A 48 4.90 -15.94 -8.90
N PHE A 49 4.19 -14.95 -8.32
CA PHE A 49 2.78 -14.68 -8.58
C PHE A 49 2.54 -13.60 -9.65
N GLY A 50 3.60 -12.97 -10.16
CA GLY A 50 3.48 -11.96 -11.21
C GLY A 50 3.05 -10.58 -10.69
N ALA A 51 2.83 -9.65 -11.62
CA ALA A 51 2.58 -8.24 -11.31
C ALA A 51 1.13 -7.95 -10.96
N GLY A 52 0.90 -6.82 -10.28
CA GLY A 52 -0.42 -6.25 -10.16
C GLY A 52 -1.28 -6.96 -9.11
N TRP A 53 -2.55 -6.55 -9.04
CA TRP A 53 -3.53 -7.12 -8.12
C TRP A 53 -3.71 -8.64 -8.22
N HIS A 54 -3.50 -9.22 -9.40
CA HIS A 54 -3.52 -10.67 -9.60
C HIS A 54 -2.45 -11.38 -8.75
N GLY A 55 -1.25 -10.80 -8.64
CA GLY A 55 -0.18 -11.36 -7.82
C GLY A 55 -0.51 -11.33 -6.33
N VAL A 56 -1.18 -10.27 -5.86
CA VAL A 56 -1.69 -10.18 -4.47
C VAL A 56 -2.75 -11.23 -4.20
N ARG A 57 -3.73 -11.37 -5.11
CA ARG A 57 -4.77 -12.40 -5.02
C ARG A 57 -4.19 -13.81 -4.99
N ASP A 58 -3.27 -14.11 -5.92
CA ASP A 58 -2.69 -15.45 -6.05
C ASP A 58 -1.80 -15.79 -4.85
N TRP A 59 -1.12 -14.78 -4.27
CA TRP A 59 -0.42 -14.96 -2.99
C TRP A 59 -1.40 -15.30 -1.85
N CYS A 60 -2.52 -14.56 -1.73
CA CYS A 60 -3.56 -14.83 -0.72
C CYS A 60 -4.14 -16.24 -0.86
N GLN A 61 -4.40 -16.70 -2.09
CA GLN A 61 -4.86 -18.06 -2.33
C GLN A 61 -3.80 -19.10 -1.96
N SER A 62 -2.54 -18.87 -2.34
CA SER A 62 -1.45 -19.80 -2.10
C SER A 62 -1.16 -19.98 -0.61
N ILE A 63 -1.15 -18.90 0.18
CA ILE A 63 -0.92 -19.00 1.62
C ILE A 63 -2.05 -19.74 2.33
N ALA A 64 -3.30 -19.59 1.87
CA ALA A 64 -4.45 -20.35 2.39
C ALA A 64 -4.28 -21.88 2.17
N GLU A 65 -3.72 -22.28 1.03
CA GLU A 65 -3.45 -23.68 0.69
C GLU A 65 -2.24 -24.25 1.47
N GLN A 66 -1.31 -23.39 1.89
CA GLN A 66 -0.08 -23.77 2.61
C GLN A 66 -0.20 -23.80 4.14
N GLY A 67 -1.42 -23.69 4.69
CA GLY A 67 -1.66 -23.74 6.14
C GLY A 67 -2.04 -22.40 6.76
N GLY A 68 -2.24 -21.37 5.96
CA GLY A 68 -2.86 -20.12 6.38
C GLY A 68 -1.91 -19.09 7.01
N LEU A 69 -2.46 -17.92 7.36
CA LEU A 69 -1.68 -16.80 7.90
C LEU A 69 -1.18 -17.05 9.33
N GLU A 70 -1.80 -17.96 10.07
CA GLU A 70 -1.49 -18.19 11.49
C GLU A 70 -0.05 -18.70 11.66
N LEU A 71 0.37 -19.63 10.81
CA LEU A 71 1.74 -20.17 10.84
C LEU A 71 2.78 -19.09 10.45
N LEU A 72 2.45 -18.24 9.48
CA LEU A 72 3.32 -17.16 9.03
C LEU A 72 3.52 -16.10 10.13
N VAL A 73 2.45 -15.77 10.84
CA VAL A 73 2.43 -14.66 11.80
C VAL A 73 2.85 -15.08 13.20
N ASN A 74 2.51 -16.30 13.62
CA ASN A 74 2.75 -16.80 14.99
C ASN A 74 3.69 -18.01 15.04
N GLY A 75 4.33 -18.37 13.92
CA GLY A 75 5.36 -19.40 13.87
C GLY A 75 6.67 -19.02 14.56
N VAL A 76 7.67 -19.91 14.46
CA VAL A 76 8.99 -19.75 15.12
C VAL A 76 9.73 -18.48 14.69
N GLN A 77 9.51 -18.02 13.45
CA GLN A 77 9.99 -16.73 12.93
C GLN A 77 8.83 -15.78 12.64
N GLY A 78 7.81 -15.80 13.50
CA GLY A 78 6.56 -15.06 13.32
C GLY A 78 6.78 -13.56 13.11
N LEU A 79 5.84 -12.96 12.39
CA LEU A 79 5.83 -11.54 12.10
C LEU A 79 5.26 -10.73 13.29
N ASP A 80 5.76 -9.51 13.45
CA ASP A 80 5.17 -8.49 14.30
C ASP A 80 3.97 -7.82 13.61
N LEU A 81 4.04 -7.69 12.28
CA LEU A 81 2.95 -7.23 11.43
C LEU A 81 3.10 -7.79 10.02
N LEU A 82 1.98 -8.15 9.41
CA LEU A 82 1.85 -8.44 7.99
C LEU A 82 0.94 -7.39 7.35
N ILE A 83 1.45 -6.71 6.33
CA ILE A 83 0.70 -5.74 5.55
C ILE A 83 0.38 -6.37 4.19
N ILE A 84 -0.89 -6.36 3.83
CA ILE A 84 -1.37 -6.74 2.49
C ILE A 84 -1.93 -5.48 1.85
N GLN A 85 -1.21 -4.95 0.87
CA GLN A 85 -1.57 -3.76 0.12
C GLN A 85 -2.19 -4.14 -1.23
N LEU A 86 -3.26 -3.44 -1.58
CA LEU A 86 -3.98 -3.55 -2.85
C LEU A 86 -4.40 -2.14 -3.29
N ASP A 87 -4.32 -1.82 -4.58
CA ASP A 87 -4.90 -0.58 -5.10
C ASP A 87 -6.44 -0.69 -5.15
N GLY A 88 -7.14 0.37 -4.75
CA GLY A 88 -8.60 0.37 -4.66
C GLY A 88 -9.30 0.47 -6.03
N ASP A 89 -8.55 0.80 -7.09
CA ASP A 89 -9.07 0.80 -8.46
C ASP A 89 -9.50 -0.60 -8.93
N VAL A 90 -8.95 -1.64 -8.31
CA VAL A 90 -9.36 -3.05 -8.47
C VAL A 90 -10.86 -3.25 -8.26
N ALA A 91 -11.52 -2.44 -7.42
CA ALA A 91 -12.98 -2.52 -7.25
C ALA A 91 -13.77 -2.26 -8.54
N ARG A 92 -13.14 -1.64 -9.56
CA ARG A 92 -13.71 -1.34 -10.87
C ARG A 92 -13.34 -2.37 -11.94
N GLU A 93 -12.49 -3.35 -11.62
CA GLU A 93 -12.15 -4.42 -12.54
C GLU A 93 -13.38 -5.29 -12.82
N PRO A 94 -13.62 -5.73 -14.07
CA PRO A 94 -14.84 -6.49 -14.43
C PRO A 94 -15.07 -7.75 -13.59
N ASP A 95 -13.98 -8.41 -13.20
CA ASP A 95 -14.03 -9.66 -12.42
C ASP A 95 -14.26 -9.44 -10.92
N VAL A 96 -14.11 -8.20 -10.43
CA VAL A 96 -14.27 -7.82 -9.02
C VAL A 96 -15.55 -7.00 -8.82
N ASN A 97 -15.70 -5.93 -9.60
CA ASN A 97 -16.91 -5.11 -9.75
C ASN A 97 -17.68 -4.85 -8.45
N CYS A 98 -16.97 -4.38 -7.42
CA CYS A 98 -17.52 -4.17 -6.08
C CYS A 98 -17.53 -2.69 -5.64
N PHE A 99 -17.18 -1.76 -6.53
CA PHE A 99 -17.14 -0.32 -6.24
C PHE A 99 -18.46 0.21 -5.66
N LYS A 100 -18.40 0.90 -4.50
CA LYS A 100 -19.55 1.48 -3.80
C LYS A 100 -19.63 3.00 -3.85
N GLY A 101 -18.67 3.66 -4.48
CA GLY A 101 -18.55 5.12 -4.47
C GLY A 101 -17.44 5.61 -3.54
N CYS A 102 -17.15 6.91 -3.64
CA CYS A 102 -16.23 7.64 -2.76
C CYS A 102 -16.54 9.16 -2.91
N PRO A 103 -16.73 9.93 -1.83
CA PRO A 103 -16.63 9.57 -0.40
C PRO A 103 -17.91 8.94 0.19
N PRO A 104 -17.81 8.13 1.27
CA PRO A 104 -16.60 7.67 1.95
C PRO A 104 -15.83 6.59 1.16
N ALA A 105 -14.52 6.48 1.37
CA ALA A 105 -13.68 5.44 0.76
C ALA A 105 -13.97 4.05 1.36
N GLU A 106 -14.36 4.07 2.63
CA GLU A 106 -14.50 2.93 3.52
C GLU A 106 -15.48 1.87 3.00
N ASP A 107 -16.56 2.27 2.31
CA ASP A 107 -17.55 1.34 1.78
C ASP A 107 -16.96 0.44 0.70
N THR A 108 -16.16 1.00 -0.22
CA THR A 108 -15.48 0.22 -1.26
C THR A 108 -14.31 -0.58 -0.67
N VAL A 109 -13.53 0.03 0.25
CA VAL A 109 -12.45 -0.66 0.95
C VAL A 109 -12.94 -1.93 1.62
N LYS A 110 -14.07 -1.87 2.34
CA LYS A 110 -14.65 -3.03 3.02
C LYS A 110 -15.02 -4.16 2.07
N GLU A 111 -15.54 -3.85 0.88
CA GLU A 111 -15.84 -4.87 -0.13
C GLU A 111 -14.56 -5.52 -0.67
N LEU A 112 -13.48 -4.74 -0.87
CA LEU A 112 -12.18 -5.28 -1.27
C LEU A 112 -11.51 -6.12 -0.16
N GLU A 113 -11.66 -5.72 1.11
CA GLU A 113 -11.21 -6.53 2.24
C GLU A 113 -11.95 -7.88 2.27
N ASN A 114 -13.27 -7.89 2.10
CA ASN A 114 -14.07 -9.12 2.02
C ASN A 114 -13.64 -9.98 0.82
N TRP A 115 -13.36 -9.34 -0.31
CA TRP A 115 -12.89 -10.02 -1.50
C TRP A 115 -11.53 -10.69 -1.26
N LEU A 116 -10.54 -10.01 -0.69
CA LEU A 116 -9.24 -10.60 -0.31
C LEU A 116 -9.40 -11.72 0.72
N LEU A 117 -10.27 -11.54 1.73
CA LEU A 117 -10.57 -12.56 2.74
C LEU A 117 -11.13 -13.84 2.12
N SER A 118 -11.90 -13.74 1.03
CA SER A 118 -12.44 -14.92 0.34
C SER A 118 -11.34 -15.82 -0.24
N TYR A 119 -10.19 -15.25 -0.64
CA TYR A 119 -9.04 -16.02 -1.10
C TYR A 119 -8.20 -16.59 0.04
N LEU A 120 -8.12 -15.86 1.17
CA LEU A 120 -7.44 -16.33 2.37
C LEU A 120 -8.17 -17.50 3.04
N LYS A 121 -9.49 -17.62 2.85
CA LYS A 121 -10.34 -18.71 3.39
C LYS A 121 -10.25 -18.87 4.93
N GLN A 122 -9.90 -17.79 5.62
CA GLN A 122 -9.77 -17.75 7.08
C GLN A 122 -10.03 -16.34 7.62
N PRO A 123 -10.37 -16.19 8.91
CA PRO A 123 -10.36 -14.87 9.55
C PRO A 123 -8.95 -14.27 9.56
N LEU A 124 -8.91 -12.94 9.61
CA LEU A 124 -7.66 -12.18 9.65
C LEU A 124 -7.06 -12.23 11.07
N PRO A 125 -5.81 -12.71 11.26
CA PRO A 125 -5.15 -12.63 12.56
C PRO A 125 -4.89 -11.17 12.98
N ASN A 126 -4.79 -10.90 14.28
CA ASN A 126 -4.64 -9.53 14.82
C ASN A 126 -3.39 -8.78 14.33
N LYS A 127 -2.36 -9.49 13.87
CA LYS A 127 -1.14 -8.88 13.32
C LYS A 127 -1.15 -8.78 11.79
N VAL A 128 -2.31 -8.90 11.15
CA VAL A 128 -2.45 -8.75 9.71
C VAL A 128 -3.38 -7.60 9.41
N ILE A 129 -2.98 -6.70 8.52
CA ILE A 129 -3.78 -5.56 8.10
C ILE A 129 -3.84 -5.45 6.58
N PHE A 130 -4.99 -5.03 6.08
CA PHE A 130 -5.14 -4.56 4.71
C PHE A 130 -4.92 -3.06 4.63
N ILE A 131 -4.17 -2.60 3.61
CA ILE A 131 -4.00 -1.19 3.27
C ILE A 131 -4.47 -0.99 1.83
N ILE A 132 -5.60 -0.31 1.64
CA ILE A 132 -6.29 -0.23 0.34
C ILE A 132 -6.61 1.23 -0.01
N PRO A 133 -5.63 2.04 -0.45
CA PRO A 133 -5.89 3.40 -0.94
C PRO A 133 -6.88 3.33 -2.11
N MET A 134 -7.94 4.14 -2.10
CA MET A 134 -9.12 3.89 -2.94
C MET A 134 -8.92 3.93 -4.48
N ASP A 135 -7.80 4.47 -4.93
CA ASP A 135 -7.35 4.31 -6.31
C ASP A 135 -5.93 3.75 -6.29
N ASN A 136 -4.94 4.52 -5.82
CA ASN A 136 -3.58 4.05 -5.58
C ASN A 136 -2.86 4.91 -4.53
N LEU A 137 -1.67 4.48 -4.11
CA LEU A 137 -0.85 5.16 -3.09
C LEU A 137 -0.44 6.60 -3.48
N GLU A 138 -0.47 6.98 -4.76
CA GLU A 138 -0.20 8.37 -5.14
C GLU A 138 -1.23 9.38 -4.60
N ALA A 139 -2.39 8.93 -4.09
CA ALA A 139 -3.29 9.78 -3.31
C ALA A 139 -2.58 10.42 -2.11
N TRP A 140 -1.68 9.68 -1.44
CA TRP A 140 -0.91 10.19 -0.30
C TRP A 140 0.13 11.23 -0.74
N VAL A 141 0.68 11.08 -1.95
CA VAL A 141 1.58 12.08 -2.55
C VAL A 141 0.84 13.39 -2.84
N LEU A 142 -0.39 13.31 -3.35
CA LEU A 142 -1.23 14.51 -3.55
C LEU A 142 -1.56 15.20 -2.23
N ALA A 143 -1.93 14.44 -1.20
CA ALA A 143 -2.19 14.97 0.13
C ALA A 143 -0.96 15.73 0.69
N ALA A 144 0.21 15.10 0.62
CA ALA A 144 1.47 15.71 1.02
C ALA A 144 1.81 16.97 0.20
N TYR A 145 1.65 16.92 -1.12
CA TYR A 145 1.90 18.06 -2.00
C TYR A 145 1.01 19.25 -1.66
N HIS A 146 -0.30 19.02 -1.48
CA HIS A 146 -1.25 20.06 -1.11
C HIS A 146 -0.85 20.72 0.20
N LYS A 147 -0.45 19.93 1.19
CA LYS A 147 0.02 20.47 2.47
C LYS A 147 1.27 21.32 2.31
N GLN A 148 2.29 20.80 1.64
CA GLN A 148 3.56 21.50 1.42
C GLN A 148 3.35 22.86 0.72
N HIS A 149 2.38 22.93 -0.19
CA HIS A 149 2.06 24.14 -0.96
C HIS A 149 0.87 24.94 -0.40
N GLN A 150 0.37 24.60 0.79
CA GLN A 150 -0.75 25.28 1.45
C GLN A 150 -2.01 25.39 0.56
N LEU A 151 -2.27 24.35 -0.24
CA LEU A 151 -3.46 24.24 -1.08
C LEU A 151 -4.64 23.72 -0.26
N ALA A 152 -5.85 23.99 -0.74
CA ALA A 152 -7.07 23.51 -0.10
C ALA A 152 -7.06 21.97 -0.02
N PRO A 153 -7.48 21.39 1.12
CA PRO A 153 -7.61 19.94 1.25
C PRO A 153 -8.72 19.41 0.34
N LEU A 154 -8.54 18.18 -0.12
CA LEU A 154 -9.52 17.44 -0.93
C LEU A 154 -9.71 16.04 -0.34
N HIS A 155 -10.68 15.29 -0.85
CA HIS A 155 -10.82 13.86 -0.56
C HIS A 155 -9.80 13.08 -1.40
N PHE A 156 -8.51 13.12 -1.01
CA PHE A 156 -7.40 12.64 -1.84
C PHE A 156 -7.52 11.17 -2.24
N GLU A 157 -7.93 10.29 -1.33
CA GLU A 157 -8.14 8.87 -1.66
C GLU A 157 -9.36 8.63 -2.56
N CYS A 158 -10.29 9.58 -2.67
CA CYS A 158 -11.41 9.53 -3.61
C CYS A 158 -11.08 10.15 -4.98
N MET A 159 -9.86 10.62 -5.21
CA MET A 159 -9.47 11.18 -6.50
C MET A 159 -9.24 10.06 -7.51
N ASN A 160 -9.86 10.18 -8.69
CA ASN A 160 -9.69 9.23 -9.78
C ASN A 160 -8.27 9.36 -10.37
N LYS A 161 -7.54 8.25 -10.43
CA LYS A 161 -6.18 8.15 -10.97
C LYS A 161 -5.20 9.21 -10.43
N PRO A 162 -4.86 9.17 -9.13
CA PRO A 162 -3.96 10.13 -8.50
C PRO A 162 -2.60 10.21 -9.21
N ASP A 163 -2.09 9.07 -9.66
CA ASP A 163 -0.85 8.95 -10.41
C ASP A 163 -0.85 9.69 -11.77
N GLU A 164 -1.99 9.69 -12.47
CA GLU A 164 -2.18 10.48 -13.68
C GLU A 164 -2.22 11.98 -13.37
N LEU A 165 -2.80 12.40 -12.24
CA LEU A 165 -2.82 13.79 -11.81
C LEU A 165 -1.41 14.30 -11.51
N LEU A 166 -0.54 13.47 -10.92
CA LEU A 166 0.87 13.84 -10.69
C LEU A 166 1.64 14.19 -11.97
N THR A 167 1.14 13.83 -13.16
CA THR A 167 1.77 14.22 -14.44
C THR A 167 1.31 15.58 -14.96
N GLN A 168 0.29 16.18 -14.35
CA GLN A 168 -0.42 17.35 -14.84
C GLN A 168 -0.11 18.59 -14.01
N SER A 169 -0.39 19.78 -14.56
CA SER A 169 -0.37 21.01 -13.78
C SER A 169 -1.51 21.00 -12.75
N PRO A 170 -1.30 21.49 -11.50
CA PRO A 170 -0.10 22.18 -11.01
C PRO A 170 1.03 21.26 -10.52
N TYR A 171 0.81 19.95 -10.38
CA TYR A 171 1.73 19.03 -9.70
C TYR A 171 3.03 18.77 -10.48
N LYS A 172 2.92 18.27 -11.71
CA LYS A 172 4.04 17.89 -12.61
C LYS A 172 5.18 17.13 -11.89
N LEU A 173 4.84 16.32 -10.89
CA LEU A 173 5.76 15.53 -10.11
C LEU A 173 6.23 14.28 -10.85
N LEU A 174 5.43 13.78 -11.79
CA LEU A 174 5.76 12.68 -12.69
C LEU A 174 5.80 13.15 -14.15
N LYS A 175 6.58 12.44 -14.97
CA LYS A 175 6.54 12.59 -16.44
C LYS A 175 5.61 11.54 -17.04
N ARG A 176 5.14 11.74 -18.27
CA ARG A 176 4.48 10.67 -19.04
C ARG A 176 5.51 9.89 -19.86
N LYS A 177 5.28 8.60 -20.02
CA LYS A 177 5.99 7.72 -20.96
C LYS A 177 5.43 7.93 -22.38
N ASN A 178 6.09 7.37 -23.39
CA ASN A 178 5.65 7.43 -24.79
C ASN A 178 4.26 6.82 -25.01
N ASN A 179 3.85 5.86 -24.17
CA ASN A 179 2.52 5.24 -24.20
C ASN A 179 1.46 6.01 -23.40
N GLY A 180 1.76 7.25 -22.98
CA GLY A 180 0.83 8.11 -22.23
C GLY A 180 0.73 7.82 -20.73
N LYS A 181 1.22 6.67 -20.24
CA LYS A 181 1.15 6.31 -18.82
C LYS A 181 2.14 7.11 -17.95
N PRO A 182 1.87 7.32 -16.65
CA PRO A 182 2.82 7.92 -15.74
C PRO A 182 4.16 7.16 -15.67
N ASN A 183 5.27 7.90 -15.61
CA ASN A 183 6.62 7.36 -15.54
C ASN A 183 7.11 7.27 -14.09
N LYS A 184 6.66 6.22 -13.39
CA LYS A 184 7.00 5.91 -11.99
C LYS A 184 8.38 5.24 -11.85
N THR A 185 9.45 5.94 -12.28
CA THR A 185 10.81 5.38 -12.15
C THR A 185 11.19 5.19 -10.69
N ALA A 186 11.96 4.14 -10.38
CA ALA A 186 12.37 3.86 -9.01
C ALA A 186 13.13 5.02 -8.36
N LYS A 187 14.00 5.67 -9.13
CA LYS A 187 14.74 6.87 -8.72
C LYS A 187 13.80 8.01 -8.35
N LYS A 188 12.82 8.35 -9.20
CA LYS A 188 11.90 9.47 -8.92
C LYS A 188 11.05 9.22 -7.66
N TYR A 189 10.65 7.98 -7.45
CA TYR A 189 9.90 7.58 -6.25
C TYR A 189 10.74 7.80 -4.99
N ARG A 190 11.94 7.18 -4.94
CA ARG A 190 12.84 7.22 -3.78
C ARG A 190 13.41 8.62 -3.50
N ASP A 191 13.80 9.35 -4.54
CA ASP A 191 14.48 10.64 -4.39
C ASP A 191 13.52 11.83 -4.27
N SER A 192 12.21 11.64 -4.46
CA SER A 192 11.27 12.78 -4.47
C SER A 192 9.90 12.49 -3.85
N LEU A 193 9.19 11.45 -4.30
CA LEU A 193 7.80 11.27 -3.87
C LEU A 193 7.70 10.74 -2.45
N ILE A 194 8.53 9.74 -2.10
CA ILE A 194 8.56 9.17 -0.76
C ILE A 194 9.03 10.20 0.28
N PRO A 195 10.13 10.95 0.09
CA PRO A 195 10.54 12.01 1.02
C PRO A 195 9.44 13.05 1.27
N LEU A 196 8.71 13.45 0.23
CA LEU A 196 7.58 14.38 0.37
C LEU A 196 6.47 13.81 1.28
N VAL A 197 6.10 12.54 1.08
CA VAL A 197 5.09 11.87 1.92
C VAL A 197 5.56 11.75 3.36
N ILE A 198 6.83 11.38 3.57
CA ILE A 198 7.42 11.24 4.91
C ILE A 198 7.45 12.59 5.64
N GLU A 199 7.92 13.65 4.97
CA GLU A 199 7.99 14.99 5.58
C GLU A 199 6.61 15.47 6.05
N MET A 200 5.57 15.15 5.28
CA MET A 200 4.18 15.56 5.54
C MET A 200 3.33 14.45 6.19
N TRP A 201 3.94 13.40 6.75
CA TRP A 201 3.20 12.17 7.13
C TRP A 201 2.04 12.45 8.09
N SER A 202 2.23 13.32 9.09
CA SER A 202 1.17 13.69 10.03
C SER A 202 -0.04 14.37 9.37
N ASP A 203 0.15 15.06 8.25
CA ASP A 203 -0.94 15.70 7.50
C ASP A 203 -1.59 14.72 6.52
N VAL A 204 -0.80 13.79 5.97
CA VAL A 204 -1.31 12.69 5.15
C VAL A 204 -2.26 11.83 5.98
N THR A 205 -1.87 11.42 7.18
CA THR A 205 -2.73 10.62 8.07
C THR A 205 -3.96 11.39 8.55
N ALA A 206 -3.90 12.72 8.65
CA ALA A 206 -5.07 13.53 8.99
C ALA A 206 -6.13 13.60 7.87
N THR A 207 -5.79 13.22 6.63
CA THR A 207 -6.67 13.41 5.45
C THR A 207 -6.94 12.13 4.65
N CYS A 208 -6.09 11.12 4.78
CA CYS A 208 -6.21 9.83 4.10
C CYS A 208 -6.46 8.73 5.14
N SER A 209 -7.61 8.03 5.05
CA SER A 209 -8.03 7.08 6.09
C SER A 209 -7.20 5.80 6.06
N GLN A 210 -6.68 5.39 4.90
CA GLN A 210 -5.78 4.23 4.85
C GLN A 210 -4.38 4.56 5.36
N ALA A 211 -3.92 5.80 5.19
CA ALA A 211 -2.68 6.27 5.83
C ALA A 211 -2.82 6.31 7.35
N ASP A 212 -3.94 6.85 7.86
CA ASP A 212 -4.26 6.83 9.29
C ASP A 212 -4.35 5.41 9.86
N LYS A 213 -4.97 4.48 9.11
CA LYS A 213 -5.01 3.06 9.47
C LYS A 213 -3.61 2.47 9.59
N LEU A 214 -2.72 2.72 8.62
CA LEU A 214 -1.32 2.28 8.69
C LEU A 214 -0.63 2.86 9.92
N ASP A 215 -0.72 4.18 10.13
CA ASP A 215 -0.07 4.89 11.22
C ASP A 215 -0.47 4.32 12.60
N LYS A 216 -1.78 4.13 12.83
CA LYS A 216 -2.30 3.56 14.08
C LYS A 216 -1.79 2.15 14.33
N ASN A 217 -1.76 1.29 13.31
CA ASN A 217 -1.31 -0.09 13.46
C ASN A 217 0.20 -0.18 13.71
N ILE A 218 1.01 0.67 13.07
CA ILE A 218 2.45 0.72 13.35
C ILE A 218 2.73 1.25 14.75
N LYS A 219 2.04 2.31 15.18
CA LYS A 219 2.17 2.85 16.56
C LYS A 219 1.77 1.83 17.62
N ALA A 220 0.80 0.96 17.34
CA ALA A 220 0.41 -0.11 18.25
C ALA A 220 1.52 -1.14 18.52
N LEU A 221 2.55 -1.23 17.66
CA LEU A 221 3.73 -2.09 17.89
C LEU A 221 4.74 -1.49 18.87
N MET A 222 4.60 -0.20 19.19
CA MET A 222 5.54 0.54 20.04
C MET A 222 5.11 0.57 21.52
N VAL A 223 3.91 0.07 21.83
CA VAL A 223 3.30 0.03 23.17
C VAL A 223 3.52 -1.34 23.80
#